data_AF-A0A8J3GLZ3-F1
#
_entry.id   AF-A0A8J3GLZ3-F1
#
_cell.length_a   1.000
_cell.length_b   1.000
_cell.length_c   1.000
_cell.angle_alpha   90.00
_cell.angle_beta   90.00
_cell.angle_gamma   90.00
#
_symmetry.space_group_name_H-M   'P 1'
#
loop_
_entity.id
_entity.type
_entity.pdbx_description
1 polymer ?
#
loop_
_entity_poly.entity_id
_entity_poly.type
_entity_poly.pdbx_seq_one_letter_code
_entity_poly.pdbx_strand_id
1 'polypeptide(L)' 'MVYSSARIGAALGMKVENVYVQNRRLWVRLCEKGGKRHEMPCHHNLEAQLCAYMEGTGVETG' A
#
# COMPACT_ATOMS: atom_id res chain seq x y z
N MET A 1 5.21 7.46 6.74
CA MET A 1 6.01 7.35 5.51
C MET A 1 5.61 8.47 4.56
N VAL A 2 6.57 9.05 3.83
CA VAL A 2 6.46 10.32 3.06
C VAL A 2 5.27 10.42 2.10
N TYR A 3 4.74 9.29 1.60
CA TYR A 3 3.63 9.26 0.63
C TYR A 3 2.36 8.57 1.13
N SER A 4 2.34 8.12 2.38
CA SER A 4 1.27 7.27 2.90
C SER A 4 0.92 7.55 4.36
N SER A 5 1.52 8.54 5.04
CA SER A 5 1.29 8.84 6.47
C SER A 5 1.31 7.64 7.44
N ALA A 6 1.74 6.47 6.97
CA ALA A 6 1.66 5.19 7.64
C ALA A 6 2.82 5.07 8.62
N ARG A 7 2.58 4.42 9.75
CA ARG A 7 3.67 3.98 10.62
C ARG A 7 4.42 2.86 9.93
N ILE A 8 5.73 2.82 10.18
CA ILE A 8 6.63 1.82 9.57
C ILE A 8 6.18 0.38 9.85
N GLY A 9 5.64 0.11 11.04
CA GLY A 9 5.11 -1.23 11.37
C GLY A 9 3.87 -1.63 10.54
N ALA A 10 3.04 -0.66 10.14
CA ALA A 10 1.89 -0.92 9.30
C ALA A 10 2.29 -1.13 7.82
N ALA A 11 3.34 -0.43 7.37
CA ALA A 11 3.94 -0.64 6.05
C ALA A 11 4.63 -2.01 5.95
N LEU A 12 5.33 -2.45 7.00
CA LEU A 12 5.98 -3.77 7.05
C LEU A 12 4.97 -4.94 7.06
N GLY A 13 3.78 -4.72 7.62
CA GLY A 13 2.68 -5.71 7.61
C GLY A 13 1.75 -5.59 6.41
N MET A 14 2.03 -4.69 5.46
CA MET A 14 1.17 -4.47 4.31
C MET A 14 1.24 -5.67 3.36
N LYS A 15 0.09 -6.29 3.11
CA LYS A 15 -0.10 -7.27 2.04
C LYS A 15 -0.72 -6.63 0.80
N VAL A 16 -0.55 -7.25 -0.37
CA VAL A 16 -1.18 -6.85 -1.65
C VAL A 16 -2.71 -6.74 -1.53
N GLU A 17 -3.36 -7.64 -0.81
CA GLU A 17 -4.81 -7.62 -0.52
C GLU A 17 -5.30 -6.34 0.18
N ASN A 18 -4.40 -5.58 0.82
CA ASN A 18 -4.74 -4.31 1.46
C ASN A 18 -4.78 -3.13 0.49
N VAL A 19 -4.36 -3.35 -0.76
CA VAL A 19 -4.35 -2.35 -1.83
C VAL A 19 -5.54 -2.64 -2.74
N TYR A 20 -6.46 -1.69 -2.87
CA TYR A 20 -7.69 -1.86 -3.65
C TYR A 20 -8.03 -0.59 -4.42
N VAL A 21 -8.74 -0.74 -5.55
CA VAL A 21 -9.19 0.40 -6.35
C VAL A 21 -10.57 0.84 -5.87
N GLN A 22 -10.70 2.10 -5.49
CA GLN A 22 -11.97 2.73 -5.15
C GLN A 22 -12.11 4.05 -5.90
N ASN A 23 -13.23 4.22 -6.61
CA ASN A 23 -13.57 5.45 -7.33
C ASN A 23 -12.46 5.94 -8.31
N ARG A 24 -11.87 4.99 -9.06
CA ARG A 24 -10.74 5.19 -10.00
C ARG A 24 -9.42 5.65 -9.35
N ARG A 25 -9.28 5.54 -8.03
CA ARG A 25 -8.01 5.76 -7.32
C ARG A 25 -7.61 4.48 -6.60
N LEU A 26 -6.31 4.23 -6.49
CA LEU A 26 -5.79 3.20 -5.61
C LEU A 26 -5.88 3.68 -4.16
N TRP A 27 -6.31 2.78 -3.29
CA TRP A 27 -6.45 2.97 -1.85
C TRP A 27 -5.68 1.89 -1.13
N VAL A 28 -5.14 2.23 0.04
CA VAL A 28 -4.48 1.28 0.92
C VAL A 28 -5.15 1.30 2.27
N ARG A 29 -5.42 0.11 2.80
CA ARG A 29 -5.92 -0.11 4.15
C ARG A 29 -4.85 -0.77 5.00
N LEU A 30 -4.18 0.01 5.83
CA LEU A 30 -3.14 -0.49 6.70
C LEU A 30 -3.66 -0.77 8.10
N CYS A 31 -3.14 -1.84 8.72
CA CYS A 31 -3.37 -2.15 10.13
C CYS A 31 -2.18 -1.64 10.95
N GLU A 32 -2.42 -0.58 11.70
CA GLU A 32 -1.47 -0.02 12.64
C GLU A 32 -1.43 -0.83 13.94
N LYS A 33 -0.30 -0.77 14.64
CA LYS A 33 -0.13 -1.39 15.95
C LYS A 33 -1.24 -0.93 16.90
N GLY A 34 -1.88 -1.89 17.57
CA GLY A 34 -3.05 -1.65 18.41
C GLY A 34 -4.40 -1.79 17.69
N GLY A 35 -4.42 -2.34 16.47
CA GLY A 35 -5.65 -2.65 15.74
C GLY A 35 -6.32 -1.46 15.05
N LYS A 36 -5.64 -0.30 15.00
CA LYS A 36 -6.14 0.88 14.29
C LYS A 36 -6.03 0.66 12.77
N ARG A 37 -7.12 0.88 12.05
CA ARG A 37 -7.12 0.85 10.59
C ARG A 37 -6.82 2.24 10.05
N HIS A 38 -5.92 2.33 9.09
CA HIS A 38 -5.58 3.56 8.40
C HIS A 38 -5.89 3.39 6.92
N GLU A 39 -6.90 4.11 6.45
CA GLU A 39 -7.39 4.04 5.07
C GLU A 39 -7.10 5.37 4.38
N MET A 40 -6.44 5.30 3.23
CA MET A 40 -5.97 6.48 2.51
C MET A 40 -5.78 6.18 1.02
N PRO A 41 -5.99 7.19 0.16
CA PRO A 41 -5.65 7.07 -1.24
C PRO A 41 -4.13 6.97 -1.43
N CYS A 42 -3.69 6.07 -2.30
CA CYS A 42 -2.31 6.02 -2.78
C CYS A 42 -1.94 7.34 -3.44
N HIS A 43 -0.78 7.86 -3.07
CA HIS A 43 -0.14 8.92 -3.84
C HIS A 43 0.43 8.32 -5.13
N HIS A 44 0.29 9.02 -6.26
CA HIS A 44 0.71 8.52 -7.59
C HIS A 44 2.17 8.05 -7.65
N ASN A 45 3.08 8.70 -6.92
CA ASN A 45 4.49 8.25 -6.83
C ASN A 45 4.65 6.89 -6.14
N LEU A 46 3.80 6.60 -5.14
CA LEU A 46 3.81 5.32 -4.45
C LEU A 46 3.35 4.20 -5.38
N GLU A 47 2.33 4.47 -6.19
CA GLU A 47 1.83 3.53 -7.21
C GLU A 47 2.90 3.18 -8.24
N ALA A 48 3.61 4.17 -8.78
CA ALA A 48 4.71 3.94 -9.71
C ALA A 48 5.86 3.15 -9.08
N GLN A 49 6.23 3.45 -7.83
CA GLN A 49 7.26 2.68 -7.11
C GLN A 49 6.83 1.25 -6.81
N LEU A 50 5.55 1.04 -6.46
CA LEU A 50 5.03 -0.30 -6.19
C LEU A 50 5.00 -1.14 -7.46
N CYS A 51 4.57 -0.55 -8.58
CA CYS A 51 4.56 -1.19 -9.89
C CYS A 51 5.97 -1.60 -10.31
N ALA A 52 6.92 -0.66 -10.28
CA ALA A 52 8.31 -0.93 -10.63
C ALA A 52 8.95 -2.00 -9.71
N TYR A 53 8.59 -2.02 -8.42
CA TYR A 53 9.05 -3.05 -7.49
C TYR A 53 8.45 -4.43 -7.81
N MET A 54 7.15 -4.51 -8.12
CA MET A 54 6.49 -5.76 -8.50
C MET A 54 7.05 -6.31 -9.82
N GLU A 55 7.26 -5.44 -10.81
CA GLU A 55 7.89 -5.79 -12.09
C GLU A 55 9.35 -6.25 -11.89
N GLY A 56 10.11 -5.58 -11.03
CA GLY A 56 11.51 -5.92 -10.77
C GLY A 56 11.71 -7.16 -9.88
N THR A 57 10.71 -7.54 -9.08
CA THR A 57 10.80 -8.71 -8.19
C THR A 57 10.14 -9.96 -8.75
N GLY A 58 9.47 -9.88 -9.91
CA GLY A 58 8.78 -11.02 -10.52
C GLY A 58 7.69 -11.60 -9.63
N VAL A 59 7.14 -10.81 -8.70
CA VAL A 59 6.02 -11.20 -7.84
C VAL A 59 4.75 -11.09 -8.67
N GLU A 60 4.61 -11.99 -9.65
CA GLU A 60 3.33 -12.34 -10.23
C GLU A 60 2.52 -13.02 -9.13
N THR A 61 1.46 -12.35 -8.69
CA THR A 61 0.49 -12.93 -7.76
C THR A 61 -0.26 -14.01 -8.53
N GLY A 62 0.27 -15.23 -8.52
CA GLY A 62 -0.40 -16.46 -8.95
C GLY A 62 -1.44 -16.93 -7.96
#